data_AF-A0A1I3XLC1-F1
#
_entry.id   AF-A0A1I3XLC1-F1
#
_cell.length_a   1.000
_cell.length_b   1.000
_cell.length_c   1.000
_cell.angle_alpha   90.00
_cell.angle_beta   90.00
_cell.angle_gamma   90.00
#
_symmetry.space_group_name_H-M   'P 1'
#
loop_
_entity.id
_entity.type
_entity.pdbx_description
1 polymer ?
#
loop_
_entity_poly.entity_id
_entity_poly.type
_entity_poly.pdbx_seq_one_letter_code
_entity_poly.pdbx_strand_id
1 'polypeptide(L)'
;MADTTDTTGTTGITGATGSTGTTAEPVDPAEWSCPAPLRDHPVVVMGHGGGGALSAELVEHLFVPAYGNETLAGLADSAALSLGGARLAFSTDSYVVRPLFFPGGCIGDLAVNGTVNDLAMSGARAAYLSCAFIIEEGTELSVVRRVAQAVGTAAEAAGVTVATGDTKVVDAGHGDGIFVNTAGIGLIPEGVDIRPQRAEPGDVVIVSGPIGMHGVAIMSVREGLEFGVEVCSDTAPLGGLVQAMLVAAPDLHALRDPTRGGLGTALNEIAAASGTGVVLDERALPVPEAVSAACGFLGLDPLYVANEGRLVAFVPRERAEAVLAAMRAHPQGAGAVVVGECVEDHPGMVVARTGFGGTRVVDLPLGEQLPRIC
;
A
#
# COMPACT_ATOMS: atom_id res chain seq x y z
N MET A 1 82.69 -14.15 -22.86
CA MET A 1 82.39 -15.40 -22.13
C MET A 1 80.90 -15.65 -22.38
N ALA A 2 80.47 -16.25 -23.50
CA ALA A 2 80.58 -17.68 -23.89
C ALA A 2 80.15 -18.57 -22.70
N ASP A 3 79.02 -19.28 -22.71
CA ASP A 3 78.49 -20.29 -23.66
C ASP A 3 76.93 -20.24 -23.66
N THR A 4 76.11 -20.30 -24.74
CA THR A 4 75.78 -21.38 -25.73
C THR A 4 75.41 -22.72 -25.07
N THR A 5 74.29 -23.42 -25.31
CA THR A 5 73.47 -23.82 -26.50
C THR A 5 72.09 -24.34 -25.99
N ASP A 6 70.92 -23.99 -26.55
CA ASP A 6 70.25 -24.47 -27.79
C ASP A 6 69.83 -25.96 -27.83
N THR A 7 68.52 -26.22 -27.99
CA THR A 7 67.87 -27.03 -29.06
C THR A 7 66.58 -27.79 -28.64
N THR A 8 65.48 -27.37 -29.29
CA THR A 8 64.39 -28.12 -29.96
C THR A 8 64.08 -29.59 -29.62
N GLY A 9 62.78 -29.94 -29.52
CA GLY A 9 62.31 -31.31 -29.68
C GLY A 9 60.80 -31.52 -29.49
N THR A 10 60.09 -31.71 -30.60
CA THR A 10 58.63 -31.89 -30.77
C THR A 10 58.14 -33.31 -30.38
N THR A 11 56.82 -33.42 -30.14
CA THR A 11 55.91 -34.59 -30.26
C THR A 11 55.50 -35.37 -28.98
N GLY A 12 54.17 -35.53 -28.81
CA GLY A 12 53.61 -36.82 -28.36
C GLY A 12 52.63 -36.85 -27.16
N ILE A 13 51.33 -36.60 -27.41
CA ILE A 13 50.11 -37.32 -26.93
C ILE A 13 50.13 -37.89 -25.48
N THR A 14 49.31 -37.41 -24.54
CA THR A 14 47.97 -37.95 -24.16
C THR A 14 47.50 -37.09 -22.96
N GLY A 15 46.33 -36.46 -22.95
CA GLY A 15 45.02 -37.07 -22.71
C GLY A 15 44.52 -36.75 -21.29
N ALA A 16 43.68 -35.72 -21.14
CA ALA A 16 42.68 -35.61 -20.08
C ALA A 16 41.70 -34.48 -20.41
N THR A 17 40.55 -34.89 -20.93
CA THR A 17 39.34 -34.11 -21.18
C THR A 17 38.66 -33.66 -19.89
N GLY A 18 38.16 -32.43 -19.85
CA GLY A 18 37.18 -32.02 -18.85
C GLY A 18 37.18 -30.53 -18.55
N SER A 19 36.46 -29.74 -19.34
CA SER A 19 35.91 -28.47 -18.86
C SER A 19 34.61 -28.22 -19.62
N THR A 20 33.53 -28.45 -18.91
CA THR A 20 32.13 -28.34 -19.27
C THR A 20 31.79 -26.99 -19.88
N GLY A 21 31.23 -27.03 -21.09
CA GLY A 21 30.49 -25.91 -21.65
C GLY A 21 29.27 -25.63 -20.77
N THR A 22 29.13 -24.38 -20.35
CA THR A 22 27.90 -23.87 -19.74
C THR A 22 26.86 -23.81 -20.87
N THR A 23 26.08 -24.87 -21.01
CA THR A 23 24.86 -24.84 -21.82
C THR A 23 23.92 -23.87 -21.11
N ALA A 24 23.69 -22.70 -21.71
CA ALA A 24 22.58 -21.85 -21.34
C ALA A 24 21.30 -22.69 -21.46
N GLU A 25 20.59 -22.88 -20.35
CA GLU A 25 19.29 -23.54 -20.37
C GLU A 25 18.38 -22.78 -21.35
N PRO A 26 17.57 -23.50 -22.16
CA PRO A 26 16.61 -22.88 -23.03
C PRO A 26 15.61 -22.10 -22.17
N VAL A 27 15.53 -20.80 -22.41
CA VAL A 27 14.59 -19.90 -21.74
C VAL A 27 13.18 -20.36 -22.08
N ASP A 28 12.37 -20.70 -21.08
CA ASP A 28 10.95 -20.99 -21.23
C ASP A 28 10.15 -19.67 -21.23
N PRO A 29 9.56 -19.26 -22.37
CA PRO A 29 8.76 -18.04 -22.44
C PRO A 29 7.47 -18.10 -21.61
N ALA A 30 7.05 -19.29 -21.16
CA ALA A 30 5.89 -19.47 -20.30
C ALA A 30 6.18 -19.14 -18.82
N GLU A 31 7.45 -19.07 -18.42
CA GLU A 31 7.89 -18.64 -17.09
C GLU A 31 8.29 -17.15 -17.04
N TRP A 32 8.06 -16.40 -18.12
CA TRP A 32 8.29 -14.96 -18.13
C TRP A 32 7.10 -14.22 -17.52
N SER A 33 7.28 -13.70 -16.31
CA SER A 33 6.56 -12.51 -15.87
C SER A 33 7.28 -11.27 -16.42
N CYS A 34 6.53 -10.37 -17.04
CA CYS A 34 7.02 -9.06 -17.46
C CYS A 34 6.44 -8.01 -16.48
N PRO A 35 7.26 -7.11 -15.92
CA PRO A 35 8.70 -6.91 -16.19
C PRO A 35 9.59 -8.03 -15.59
N ALA A 36 10.79 -8.17 -16.16
CA ALA A 36 11.76 -9.19 -15.78
C ALA A 36 12.20 -9.05 -14.30
N PRO A 37 12.50 -10.16 -13.60
CA PRO A 37 12.90 -10.13 -12.19
C PRO A 37 14.14 -9.25 -11.90
N LEU A 38 14.24 -8.73 -10.67
CA LEU A 38 15.21 -7.82 -10.03
C LEU A 38 16.64 -8.38 -9.97
N ARG A 39 16.94 -9.42 -10.75
CA ARG A 39 18.28 -10.00 -10.87
C ARG A 39 19.34 -8.97 -11.29
N ASP A 40 18.92 -7.85 -11.90
CA ASP A 40 19.84 -6.83 -12.48
C ASP A 40 19.79 -5.42 -11.83
N HIS A 41 19.14 -5.21 -10.68
CA HIS A 41 19.21 -3.93 -9.95
C HIS A 41 20.18 -4.00 -8.76
N PRO A 42 21.47 -3.60 -8.90
CA PRO A 42 22.46 -3.71 -7.83
C PRO A 42 22.26 -2.71 -6.67
N VAL A 43 21.33 -1.75 -6.81
CA VAL A 43 21.10 -0.66 -5.86
C VAL A 43 19.61 -0.38 -5.67
N VAL A 44 19.23 0.03 -4.46
CA VAL A 44 17.86 0.47 -4.14
C VAL A 44 17.60 1.82 -4.80
N VAL A 45 16.55 1.90 -5.61
CA VAL A 45 15.99 3.14 -6.18
C VAL A 45 14.65 3.51 -5.55
N MET A 46 14.20 4.76 -5.73
CA MET A 46 12.93 5.28 -5.18
C MET A 46 11.70 4.42 -5.50
N GLY A 47 11.67 3.79 -6.68
CA GLY A 47 10.55 2.92 -7.08
C GLY A 47 10.29 1.73 -6.14
N HIS A 48 11.30 1.26 -5.39
CA HIS A 48 11.12 0.19 -4.41
C HIS A 48 10.36 0.63 -3.14
N GLY A 49 10.21 1.94 -2.90
CA GLY A 49 9.39 2.49 -1.83
C GLY A 49 7.97 2.90 -2.27
N GLY A 50 7.66 2.72 -3.56
CA GLY A 50 6.50 3.32 -4.21
C GLY A 50 5.16 2.62 -4.08
N GLY A 51 5.11 1.43 -3.48
CA GLY A 51 3.91 0.61 -3.39
C GLY A 51 3.42 0.06 -4.73
N GLY A 52 4.27 0.05 -5.76
CA GLY A 52 3.99 -0.54 -7.08
C GLY A 52 4.74 -1.84 -7.31
N ALA A 53 4.86 -2.24 -8.58
CA ALA A 53 5.49 -3.51 -8.97
C ALA A 53 6.91 -3.70 -8.37
N LEU A 54 7.78 -2.68 -8.47
CA LEU A 54 9.14 -2.75 -7.89
C LEU A 54 9.16 -2.92 -6.37
N SER A 55 8.14 -2.41 -5.67
CA SER A 55 8.04 -2.56 -4.21
C SER A 55 7.63 -3.98 -3.83
N ALA A 56 6.61 -4.52 -4.51
CA ALA A 56 6.18 -5.91 -4.34
C ALA A 56 7.34 -6.88 -4.58
N GLU A 57 8.10 -6.62 -5.65
CA GLU A 57 9.23 -7.45 -6.03
C GLU A 57 10.37 -7.45 -5.00
N LEU A 58 10.68 -6.28 -4.42
CA LEU A 58 11.65 -6.19 -3.31
C LEU A 58 11.19 -7.02 -2.11
N VAL A 59 9.90 -6.99 -1.78
CA VAL A 59 9.33 -7.76 -0.66
C VAL A 59 9.39 -9.27 -0.95
N GLU A 60 8.89 -9.69 -2.11
CA GLU A 60 8.75 -11.10 -2.50
C GLU A 60 10.10 -11.80 -2.70
N HIS A 61 11.10 -11.11 -3.26
CA HIS A 61 12.37 -11.73 -3.61
C HIS A 61 13.50 -11.50 -2.60
N LEU A 62 13.40 -10.48 -1.73
CA LEU A 62 14.43 -10.18 -0.73
C LEU A 62 13.95 -10.44 0.70
N PHE A 63 12.87 -9.77 1.14
CA PHE A 63 12.47 -9.78 2.54
C PHE A 63 11.75 -11.07 2.97
N VAL A 64 10.74 -11.50 2.21
CA VAL A 64 9.98 -12.73 2.53
C VAL A 64 10.89 -13.96 2.58
N PRO A 65 11.78 -14.23 1.62
CA PRO A 65 12.69 -15.37 1.68
C PRO A 65 13.70 -15.28 2.83
N ALA A 66 14.14 -14.08 3.19
CA ALA A 66 15.09 -13.88 4.28
C ALA A 66 14.48 -14.13 5.67
N TYR A 67 13.19 -13.88 5.85
CA TYR A 67 12.49 -14.06 7.14
C TYR A 67 11.81 -15.42 7.28
N GLY A 68 11.46 -16.08 6.18
CA GLY A 68 11.18 -17.53 6.12
C GLY A 68 9.99 -18.03 6.95
N ASN A 69 8.90 -17.26 7.08
CA ASN A 69 7.71 -17.71 7.82
C ASN A 69 6.40 -17.54 7.03
N GLU A 70 5.46 -18.47 7.22
CA GLU A 70 4.17 -18.53 6.53
C GLU A 70 3.26 -17.36 6.86
N THR A 71 3.39 -16.77 8.05
CA THR A 71 2.58 -15.63 8.48
C THR A 71 2.80 -14.40 7.59
N LEU A 72 4.06 -14.12 7.24
CA LEU A 72 4.40 -12.98 6.39
C LEU A 72 4.04 -13.21 4.91
N ALA A 73 3.99 -14.46 4.46
CA ALA A 73 3.70 -14.81 3.07
C ALA A 73 2.28 -14.42 2.61
N GLY A 74 1.36 -14.13 3.54
CA GLY A 74 0.00 -13.69 3.23
C GLY A 74 -0.12 -12.26 2.69
N LEU A 75 0.91 -11.42 2.90
CA LEU A 75 1.05 -10.04 2.38
C LEU A 75 -0.21 -9.14 2.48
N ALA A 76 -1.05 -9.34 3.50
CA ALA A 76 -2.17 -8.46 3.82
C ALA A 76 -1.71 -7.21 4.60
N ASP A 77 -2.59 -6.23 4.82
CA ASP A 77 -2.29 -4.99 5.59
C ASP A 77 -1.87 -5.28 7.03
N SER A 78 -2.29 -6.41 7.58
CA SER A 78 -1.87 -6.84 8.90
C SER A 78 -1.75 -8.37 8.98
N ALA A 79 -0.84 -8.82 9.83
CA ALA A 79 -0.73 -10.24 10.14
C ALA A 79 -1.83 -10.65 11.11
N ALA A 80 -2.61 -11.67 10.75
CA ALA A 80 -3.56 -12.32 11.65
C ALA A 80 -2.86 -13.40 12.49
N LEU A 81 -2.68 -13.13 13.78
CA LEU A 81 -1.95 -13.98 14.73
C LEU A 81 -2.91 -14.61 15.74
N SER A 82 -2.60 -15.81 16.23
CA SER A 82 -3.35 -16.45 17.33
C SER A 82 -2.51 -16.49 18.59
N LEU A 83 -3.01 -15.94 19.69
CA LEU A 83 -2.34 -15.94 20.98
C LEU A 83 -3.34 -16.18 22.11
N GLY A 84 -3.18 -17.29 22.83
CA GLY A 84 -4.03 -17.61 23.99
C GLY A 84 -5.53 -17.72 23.67
N GLY A 85 -5.88 -18.14 22.45
CA GLY A 85 -7.27 -18.22 21.97
C GLY A 85 -7.83 -16.93 21.39
N ALA A 86 -7.12 -15.81 21.50
CA ALA A 86 -7.48 -14.56 20.81
C ALA A 86 -6.85 -14.52 19.42
N ARG A 87 -7.58 -13.97 18.44
CA ARG A 87 -7.04 -13.58 17.13
C ARG A 87 -6.67 -12.11 17.16
N LEU A 88 -5.43 -11.79 16.83
CA LEU A 88 -4.88 -10.45 16.83
C LEU A 88 -4.51 -10.04 15.40
N ALA A 89 -4.76 -8.79 15.06
CA ALA A 89 -4.12 -8.15 13.91
C ALA A 89 -2.86 -7.42 14.40
N PHE A 90 -1.76 -7.53 13.65
CA PHE A 90 -0.52 -6.80 13.92
C PHE A 90 -0.03 -6.16 12.62
N SER A 91 0.11 -4.83 12.61
CA SER A 91 0.68 -4.06 11.49
C SER A 91 1.82 -3.16 11.97
N THR A 92 2.65 -2.73 11.03
CA THR A 92 3.63 -1.66 11.18
C THR A 92 3.74 -0.87 9.90
N ASP A 93 3.92 0.44 10.02
CA ASP A 93 4.17 1.31 8.88
C ASP A 93 5.12 2.45 9.24
N SER A 94 5.83 2.97 8.23
CA SER A 94 6.80 4.06 8.38
C SER A 94 6.43 5.22 7.48
N TYR A 95 6.29 6.38 8.10
CA TYR A 95 5.78 7.59 7.47
C TYR A 95 6.94 8.53 7.16
N VAL A 96 7.05 8.88 5.89
CA VAL A 96 8.14 9.70 5.34
C VAL A 96 7.61 10.87 4.51
N VAL A 97 6.32 11.18 4.66
CA VAL A 97 5.61 12.27 3.97
C VAL A 97 6.40 13.57 3.97
N ARG A 98 6.33 14.27 2.84
CA ARG A 98 6.80 15.65 2.71
C ARG A 98 5.74 16.50 2.03
N PRO A 99 5.42 17.70 2.51
CA PRO A 99 5.88 18.33 3.75
C PRO A 99 5.38 17.62 5.02
N LEU A 100 5.98 17.90 6.17
CA LEU A 100 5.52 17.33 7.46
C LEU A 100 4.11 17.79 7.86
N PHE A 101 3.68 18.96 7.38
CA PHE A 101 2.34 19.54 7.59
C PHE A 101 1.76 19.95 6.25
N PHE A 102 0.49 19.64 6.04
CA PHE A 102 -0.22 19.86 4.79
C PHE A 102 -1.69 20.17 5.07
N PRO A 103 -2.45 20.70 4.10
CA PRO A 103 -3.89 20.90 4.25
C PRO A 103 -4.57 19.60 4.67
N GLY A 104 -5.29 19.64 5.79
CA GLY A 104 -6.00 18.48 6.34
C GLY A 104 -5.22 17.57 7.28
N GLY A 105 -3.90 17.74 7.48
CA GLY A 105 -3.17 16.91 8.44
C GLY A 105 -1.66 17.14 8.52
N CYS A 106 -0.98 16.21 9.19
CA CYS A 106 0.47 16.15 9.28
C CYS A 106 0.97 14.71 9.40
N ILE A 107 2.28 14.52 9.38
CA ILE A 107 2.93 13.20 9.57
C ILE A 107 2.47 12.48 10.85
N GLY A 108 2.14 13.22 11.91
CA GLY A 108 1.63 12.63 13.16
C GLY A 108 0.22 12.08 13.03
N ASP A 109 -0.64 12.72 12.23
CA ASP A 109 -1.98 12.21 11.93
C ASP A 109 -1.89 10.95 11.06
N LEU A 110 -1.06 10.99 10.01
CA LEU A 110 -0.83 9.82 9.14
C LEU A 110 -0.33 8.63 9.96
N ALA A 111 0.65 8.86 10.83
CA ALA A 111 1.26 7.78 11.60
C ALA A 111 0.24 6.99 12.43
N VAL A 112 -0.70 7.68 13.05
CA VAL A 112 -1.76 6.99 13.79
C VAL A 112 -2.81 6.42 12.86
N ASN A 113 -3.32 7.23 11.93
CA ASN A 113 -4.49 6.87 11.11
C ASN A 113 -4.16 5.69 10.19
N GLY A 114 -3.03 5.70 9.49
CA GLY A 114 -2.62 4.62 8.60
C GLY A 114 -2.49 3.28 9.34
N THR A 115 -1.73 3.24 10.44
CA THR A 115 -1.57 2.00 11.22
C THR A 115 -2.89 1.51 11.82
N VAL A 116 -3.79 2.41 12.21
CA VAL A 116 -5.14 2.04 12.67
C VAL A 116 -5.99 1.50 11.51
N ASN A 117 -5.84 2.06 10.31
CA ASN A 117 -6.56 1.64 9.11
C ASN A 117 -6.12 0.25 8.66
N ASP A 118 -4.83 -0.06 8.64
CA ASP A 118 -4.29 -1.39 8.35
C ASP A 118 -4.93 -2.47 9.23
N LEU A 119 -5.03 -2.19 10.54
CA LEU A 119 -5.66 -3.10 11.49
C LEU A 119 -7.15 -3.23 11.19
N ALA A 120 -7.82 -2.11 10.89
CA ALA A 120 -9.23 -2.10 10.55
C ALA A 120 -9.52 -2.89 9.27
N MET A 121 -8.61 -2.96 8.29
CA MET A 121 -8.81 -3.75 7.06
C MET A 121 -8.91 -5.26 7.31
N SER A 122 -8.43 -5.75 8.45
CA SER A 122 -8.67 -7.14 8.91
C SER A 122 -9.96 -7.31 9.75
N GLY A 123 -10.72 -6.22 9.93
CA GLY A 123 -11.87 -6.14 10.84
C GLY A 123 -11.49 -5.99 12.31
N ALA A 124 -10.20 -5.83 12.62
CA ALA A 124 -9.74 -5.74 14.00
C ALA A 124 -10.18 -4.43 14.68
N ARG A 125 -10.45 -4.52 15.97
CA ARG A 125 -10.52 -3.35 16.85
C ARG A 125 -9.12 -3.05 17.38
N ALA A 126 -8.48 -2.03 16.81
CA ALA A 126 -7.20 -1.52 17.27
C ALA A 126 -7.26 -1.15 18.77
N ALA A 127 -6.18 -1.40 19.50
CA ALA A 127 -6.12 -1.15 20.95
C ALA A 127 -4.87 -0.36 21.35
N TYR A 128 -3.69 -0.80 20.88
CA TYR A 128 -2.41 -0.24 21.28
C TYR A 128 -1.53 0.02 20.08
N LEU A 129 -0.78 1.12 20.13
CA LEU A 129 0.28 1.46 19.19
C LEU A 129 1.63 1.60 19.92
N SER A 130 2.72 1.23 19.28
CA SER A 130 4.05 1.78 19.54
C SER A 130 4.30 2.97 18.60
N CYS A 131 5.07 3.97 19.04
CA CYS A 131 5.46 5.11 18.19
C CYS A 131 6.95 5.43 18.34
N ALA A 132 7.70 5.32 17.24
CA ALA A 132 9.12 5.58 17.17
C ALA A 132 9.41 6.80 16.28
N PHE A 133 10.22 7.73 16.79
CA PHE A 133 10.66 8.92 16.07
C PHE A 133 12.12 8.79 15.64
N ILE A 134 12.40 9.12 14.38
CA ILE A 134 13.76 9.37 13.86
C ILE A 134 13.81 10.83 13.44
N ILE A 135 14.64 11.62 14.12
CA ILE A 135 14.67 13.08 14.02
C ILE A 135 16.04 13.52 13.51
N GLU A 136 16.06 14.41 12.53
CA GLU A 136 17.30 15.03 12.05
C GLU A 136 17.79 16.10 13.04
N GLU A 137 19.09 16.08 13.36
CA GLU A 137 19.75 17.15 14.11
C GLU A 137 19.48 18.52 13.47
N GLY A 138 19.07 19.50 14.28
CA GLY A 138 18.70 20.84 13.81
C GLY A 138 17.22 21.02 13.53
N THR A 139 16.41 19.95 13.54
CA THR A 139 14.94 20.07 13.52
C THR A 139 14.46 20.86 14.73
N GLU A 140 13.64 21.90 14.50
CA GLU A 140 13.15 22.73 15.59
C GLU A 140 12.28 21.91 16.57
N LEU A 141 12.54 22.08 17.87
CA LEU A 141 11.76 21.39 18.90
C LEU A 141 10.26 21.77 18.87
N SER A 142 9.93 22.96 18.37
CA SER A 142 8.56 23.42 18.11
C SER A 142 7.84 22.54 17.08
N VAL A 143 8.54 22.12 16.01
CA VAL A 143 8.05 21.21 14.97
C VAL A 143 7.82 19.82 15.56
N VAL A 144 8.82 19.27 16.26
CA VAL A 144 8.71 17.95 16.93
C VAL A 144 7.53 17.94 17.91
N ARG A 145 7.36 19.00 18.72
CA ARG A 145 6.24 19.14 19.66
C ARG A 145 4.89 19.09 18.95
N ARG A 146 4.74 19.79 17.83
CA ARG A 146 3.48 19.80 17.07
C ARG A 146 3.16 18.42 16.52
N VAL A 147 4.15 17.71 15.98
CA VAL A 147 3.94 16.32 15.49
C VAL A 147 3.55 15.39 16.63
N ALA A 148 4.24 15.45 17.77
CA ALA A 148 3.92 14.63 18.94
C ALA A 148 2.51 14.91 19.50
N GLN A 149 2.07 16.17 19.47
CA GLN A 149 0.70 16.56 19.85
C GLN A 149 -0.34 16.02 18.87
N ALA A 150 -0.04 16.04 17.56
CA ALA A 150 -0.92 15.46 16.54
C ALA A 150 -1.07 13.95 16.72
N VAL A 151 0.02 13.21 16.98
CA VAL A 151 -0.04 11.78 17.32
C VAL A 151 -0.97 11.54 18.51
N GLY A 152 -0.82 12.31 19.60
CA GLY A 152 -1.71 12.17 20.76
C GLY A 152 -3.18 12.43 20.45
N THR A 153 -3.46 13.47 19.65
CA THR A 153 -4.83 13.85 19.25
C THR A 153 -5.46 12.82 18.33
N ALA A 154 -4.71 12.31 17.35
CA ALA A 154 -5.16 11.27 16.44
C ALA A 154 -5.42 9.94 17.17
N ALA A 155 -4.56 9.59 18.14
CA ALA A 155 -4.74 8.38 18.95
C ALA A 155 -6.03 8.45 19.81
N GLU A 156 -6.31 9.61 20.40
CA GLU A 156 -7.57 9.87 21.12
C GLU A 156 -8.78 9.75 20.18
N ALA A 157 -8.71 10.37 18.99
CA ALA A 157 -9.79 10.30 18.00
C ALA A 157 -10.05 8.87 17.48
N ALA A 158 -8.99 8.06 17.35
CA ALA A 158 -9.07 6.66 16.96
C ALA A 158 -9.45 5.71 18.12
N GLY A 159 -9.48 6.19 19.36
CA GLY A 159 -9.76 5.37 20.54
C GLY A 159 -8.66 4.36 20.87
N VAL A 160 -7.40 4.65 20.51
CA VAL A 160 -6.24 3.78 20.75
C VAL A 160 -5.27 4.41 21.74
N THR A 161 -4.44 3.58 22.39
CA THR A 161 -3.40 4.05 23.30
C THR A 161 -2.02 3.88 22.68
N VAL A 162 -1.24 4.97 22.59
CA VAL A 162 0.20 4.87 22.32
C VAL A 162 0.89 4.35 23.59
N ALA A 163 1.18 3.05 23.62
CA ALA A 163 1.57 2.33 24.82
C ALA A 163 3.08 2.33 25.07
N THR A 164 3.89 2.51 24.02
CA THR A 164 5.35 2.52 24.10
C THR A 164 5.94 3.32 22.94
N GLY A 165 7.24 3.61 22.99
CA GLY A 165 7.91 4.33 21.92
C GLY A 165 9.43 4.33 22.02
N ASP A 166 10.04 4.87 20.97
CA ASP A 166 11.50 5.05 20.87
C ASP A 166 11.82 6.40 20.22
N THR A 167 13.02 6.92 20.46
CA THR A 167 13.49 8.13 19.80
C THR A 167 14.96 7.99 19.42
N LYS A 168 15.27 8.36 18.18
CA LYS A 168 16.62 8.44 17.62
C LYS A 168 16.83 9.79 16.97
N VAL A 169 18.04 10.29 17.08
CA VAL A 169 18.49 11.50 16.39
C VAL A 169 19.60 11.10 15.42
N VAL A 170 19.48 11.54 14.17
CA VAL A 170 20.49 11.34 13.12
C VAL A 170 21.22 12.64 12.82
N ASP A 171 22.42 12.54 12.28
CA ASP A 171 23.25 13.70 11.92
C ASP A 171 22.52 14.62 10.93
N ALA A 172 22.83 15.91 10.99
CA ALA A 172 22.32 16.89 10.02
C ALA A 172 22.64 16.46 8.58
N GLY A 173 21.67 16.62 7.67
CA GLY A 173 21.73 16.21 6.27
C GLY A 173 21.49 14.71 6.02
N HIS A 174 21.24 13.91 7.06
CA HIS A 174 21.02 12.46 6.96
C HIS A 174 19.59 12.04 7.39
N GLY A 175 18.72 13.01 7.64
CA GLY A 175 17.27 12.86 7.75
C GLY A 175 16.57 13.86 6.83
N ASP A 176 15.25 13.91 6.89
CA ASP A 176 14.49 14.99 6.26
C ASP A 176 13.49 15.58 7.27
N GLY A 177 14.03 16.12 8.36
CA GLY A 177 13.26 16.58 9.51
C GLY A 177 12.84 15.43 10.44
N ILE A 178 11.71 14.78 10.16
CA ILE A 178 11.12 13.77 11.05
C ILE A 178 10.61 12.59 10.22
N PHE A 179 11.00 11.37 10.59
CA PHE A 179 10.30 10.14 10.23
C PHE A 179 9.63 9.56 11.46
N VAL A 180 8.46 8.95 11.25
CA VAL A 180 7.70 8.30 12.32
C VAL A 180 7.44 6.87 11.89
N ASN A 181 7.69 5.91 12.77
CA ASN A 181 7.19 4.55 12.62
C ASN A 181 6.15 4.29 13.71
N THR A 182 5.07 3.63 13.32
CA THR A 182 4.07 3.13 14.25
C THR A 182 3.83 1.67 13.96
N ALA A 183 3.67 0.89 15.01
CA ALA A 183 3.22 -0.48 14.93
C ALA A 183 2.04 -0.65 15.86
N GLY A 184 1.05 -1.43 15.47
CA GLY A 184 -0.23 -1.47 16.15
C GLY A 184 -0.77 -2.88 16.30
N ILE A 185 -1.42 -3.14 17.43
CA ILE A 185 -2.13 -4.40 17.66
C ILE A 185 -3.63 -4.15 17.89
N GLY A 186 -4.44 -5.03 17.32
CA GLY A 186 -5.90 -5.03 17.47
C GLY A 186 -6.45 -6.44 17.67
N LEU A 187 -7.64 -6.54 18.24
CA LEU A 187 -8.35 -7.81 18.37
C LEU A 187 -9.27 -8.02 17.16
N ILE A 188 -9.11 -9.14 16.45
CA ILE A 188 -10.06 -9.58 15.42
C ILE A 188 -11.23 -10.26 16.14
N PRO A 189 -12.47 -9.74 16.01
CA PRO A 189 -13.63 -10.34 16.68
C PRO A 189 -13.89 -11.77 16.20
N GLU A 190 -14.50 -12.58 17.07
CA GLU A 190 -14.92 -13.94 16.69
C GLU A 190 -15.92 -13.88 15.52
N GLY A 191 -15.78 -14.81 14.58
CA GLY A 191 -16.62 -14.87 13.37
C GLY A 191 -16.24 -13.89 12.26
N VAL A 192 -15.31 -12.97 12.49
CA VAL A 192 -14.81 -12.06 11.46
C VAL A 192 -13.65 -12.73 10.70
N ASP A 193 -13.79 -12.85 9.39
CA ASP A 193 -12.72 -13.30 8.49
C ASP A 193 -12.67 -12.36 7.28
N ILE A 194 -11.92 -11.27 7.37
CA ILE A 194 -11.71 -10.35 6.26
C ILE A 194 -10.30 -10.57 5.74
N ARG A 195 -10.17 -10.93 4.47
CA ARG A 195 -8.86 -11.15 3.83
C ARG A 195 -8.97 -11.10 2.31
N PRO A 196 -7.90 -10.72 1.59
CA PRO A 196 -7.92 -10.58 0.14
C PRO A 196 -8.49 -11.78 -0.62
N GLN A 197 -8.18 -13.01 -0.17
CA GLN A 197 -8.57 -14.25 -0.85
C GLN A 197 -10.08 -14.55 -0.81
N ARG A 198 -10.88 -13.76 -0.09
CA ARG A 198 -12.33 -14.00 0.04
C ARG A 198 -13.19 -13.28 -1.00
N ALA A 199 -12.64 -12.32 -1.73
CA ALA A 199 -13.42 -11.64 -2.76
C ALA A 199 -13.84 -12.65 -3.84
N GLU A 200 -15.12 -12.73 -4.15
CA GLU A 200 -15.67 -13.75 -5.05
C GLU A 200 -16.56 -13.13 -6.15
N PRO A 201 -16.72 -13.80 -7.31
CA PRO A 201 -17.63 -13.35 -8.35
C PRO A 201 -19.04 -13.09 -7.81
N GLY A 202 -19.58 -11.90 -8.11
CA GLY A 202 -20.87 -11.44 -7.59
C GLY A 202 -20.76 -10.38 -6.50
N ASP A 203 -19.63 -10.29 -5.79
CA ASP A 203 -19.38 -9.25 -4.80
C ASP A 203 -19.52 -7.85 -5.40
N VAL A 204 -20.05 -6.93 -4.58
CA VAL A 204 -20.16 -5.52 -4.91
C VAL A 204 -18.95 -4.79 -4.37
N VAL A 205 -18.34 -3.94 -5.21
CA VAL A 205 -17.19 -3.12 -4.85
C VAL A 205 -17.67 -1.72 -4.46
N ILE A 206 -17.38 -1.33 -3.22
CA ILE A 206 -17.80 -0.05 -2.63
C ILE A 206 -16.58 0.74 -2.18
N VAL A 207 -16.50 2.02 -2.54
CA VAL A 207 -15.49 2.94 -2.01
C VAL A 207 -16.14 3.85 -0.98
N SER A 208 -15.45 4.13 0.13
CA SER A 208 -16.03 4.87 1.27
C SER A 208 -16.22 6.38 1.07
N GLY A 209 -15.65 6.95 0.00
CA GLY A 209 -15.80 8.37 -0.29
C GLY A 209 -14.88 8.85 -1.42
N PRO A 210 -14.72 10.17 -1.55
CA PRO A 210 -13.91 10.75 -2.61
C PRO A 210 -12.46 10.27 -2.63
N ILE A 211 -11.93 9.99 -3.83
CA ILE A 211 -10.55 9.50 -4.01
C ILE A 211 -9.61 10.58 -4.55
N GLY A 212 -8.30 10.41 -4.31
CA GLY A 212 -7.22 11.27 -4.77
C GLY A 212 -7.01 12.54 -3.92
N MET A 213 -7.71 12.68 -2.79
CA MET A 213 -7.68 13.87 -1.95
C MET A 213 -6.31 14.09 -1.31
N HIS A 214 -5.75 13.07 -0.65
CA HIS A 214 -4.47 13.19 0.05
C HIS A 214 -3.33 13.52 -0.90
N GLY A 215 -3.15 12.75 -1.99
CA GLY A 215 -2.05 13.00 -2.89
C GLY A 215 -2.09 14.38 -3.56
N VAL A 216 -3.28 14.89 -3.90
CA VAL A 216 -3.44 16.26 -4.43
C VAL A 216 -3.16 17.32 -3.36
N ALA A 217 -3.57 17.10 -2.10
CA ALA A 217 -3.28 18.02 -0.99
C ALA A 217 -1.78 18.14 -0.70
N ILE A 218 -1.02 17.05 -0.85
CA ILE A 218 0.44 17.09 -0.73
C ILE A 218 1.06 17.82 -1.92
N MET A 219 0.61 17.53 -3.14
CA MET A 219 1.15 18.15 -4.35
C MET A 219 0.84 19.63 -4.45
N SER A 220 -0.30 20.09 -3.93
CA SER A 220 -0.62 21.53 -3.91
C SER A 220 0.42 22.33 -3.12
N VAL A 221 0.91 21.80 -2.00
CA VAL A 221 1.96 22.46 -1.20
C VAL A 221 3.33 22.38 -1.89
N ARG A 222 3.67 21.23 -2.48
CA ARG A 222 4.99 21.02 -3.11
C ARG A 222 5.20 21.88 -4.35
N GLU A 223 4.18 21.94 -5.21
CA GLU A 223 4.23 22.64 -6.49
C GLU A 223 3.73 24.09 -6.38
N GLY A 224 3.31 24.52 -5.17
CA GLY A 224 2.72 25.83 -4.94
C GLY A 224 1.45 26.07 -5.77
N LEU A 225 0.67 25.00 -6.00
CA LEU A 225 -0.52 25.05 -6.83
C LEU A 225 -1.71 25.54 -6.02
N GLU A 226 -2.18 26.73 -6.36
CA GLU A 226 -3.46 27.26 -5.88
C GLU A 226 -4.57 26.89 -6.86
N PHE A 227 -5.17 25.71 -6.65
CA PHE A 227 -6.48 25.43 -7.20
C PHE A 227 -7.47 26.29 -6.42
N GLY A 228 -8.38 27.03 -7.07
CA GLY A 228 -9.24 28.04 -6.41
C GLY A 228 -10.10 27.57 -5.21
N VAL A 229 -9.99 26.31 -4.80
CA VAL A 229 -10.45 25.72 -3.54
C VAL A 229 -9.30 24.91 -2.92
N GLU A 230 -9.05 25.09 -1.62
CA GLU A 230 -8.05 24.30 -0.88
C GLU A 230 -8.48 22.82 -0.83
N VAL A 231 -7.66 21.95 -1.41
CA VAL A 231 -7.84 20.49 -1.33
C VAL A 231 -7.13 20.00 -0.07
N CYS A 232 -7.89 19.49 0.88
CA CYS A 232 -7.37 18.91 2.12
C CYS A 232 -7.20 17.39 2.01
N SER A 233 -6.14 16.86 2.61
CA SER A 233 -5.99 15.43 2.82
C SER A 233 -7.19 14.86 3.55
N ASP A 234 -7.57 13.64 3.17
CA ASP A 234 -8.63 12.88 3.77
C ASP A 234 -8.18 12.04 4.97
N THR A 235 -6.96 12.24 5.49
CA THR A 235 -6.42 11.41 6.57
C THR A 235 -7.36 11.35 7.77
N ALA A 236 -7.79 10.13 8.10
CA ALA A 236 -8.72 9.88 9.18
C ALA A 236 -8.68 8.40 9.61
N PRO A 237 -8.97 8.10 10.88
CA PRO A 237 -9.08 6.72 11.33
C PRO A 237 -10.41 6.11 10.85
N LEU A 238 -10.33 4.91 10.30
CA LEU A 238 -11.45 4.17 9.69
C LEU A 238 -11.98 3.04 10.56
N GLY A 239 -11.38 2.79 11.72
CA GLY A 239 -11.82 1.73 12.64
C GLY A 239 -13.32 1.82 12.97
N GLY A 240 -13.83 3.02 13.29
CA GLY A 240 -15.26 3.24 13.55
C GLY A 240 -16.16 2.92 12.35
N LEU A 241 -15.71 3.26 11.13
CA LEU A 241 -16.43 2.95 9.89
C LEU A 241 -16.52 1.43 9.67
N VAL A 242 -15.39 0.73 9.79
CA VAL A 242 -15.36 -0.74 9.63
C VAL A 242 -16.23 -1.43 10.67
N GLN A 243 -16.21 -0.98 11.93
CA GLN A 243 -17.10 -1.53 12.95
C GLN A 243 -18.59 -1.33 12.61
N ALA A 244 -18.97 -0.17 12.05
CA ALA A 244 -20.33 0.07 11.58
C ALA A 244 -20.71 -0.86 10.41
N MET A 245 -19.78 -1.13 9.49
CA MET A 245 -19.98 -2.07 8.39
C MET A 245 -20.17 -3.51 8.90
N LEU A 246 -19.35 -3.96 9.85
CA LEU A 246 -19.46 -5.30 10.45
C LEU A 246 -20.76 -5.53 11.21
N VAL A 247 -21.34 -4.48 11.80
CA VAL A 247 -22.68 -4.56 12.40
C VAL A 247 -23.76 -4.79 11.34
N ALA A 248 -23.62 -4.19 10.15
CA ALA A 248 -24.57 -4.36 9.05
C ALA A 248 -24.40 -5.70 8.31
N ALA A 249 -23.15 -6.14 8.16
CA ALA A 249 -22.78 -7.41 7.54
C ALA A 249 -21.54 -7.98 8.24
N PRO A 250 -21.69 -8.97 9.14
CA PRO A 250 -20.55 -9.61 9.79
C PRO A 250 -19.63 -10.34 8.82
N ASP A 251 -20.17 -10.75 7.66
CA ASP A 251 -19.49 -11.53 6.64
C ASP A 251 -18.98 -10.66 5.49
N LEU A 252 -18.19 -9.62 5.81
CA LEU A 252 -17.45 -8.88 4.79
C LEU A 252 -16.34 -9.76 4.22
N HIS A 253 -16.15 -9.72 2.89
CA HIS A 253 -15.17 -10.58 2.24
C HIS A 253 -13.76 -9.98 2.31
N ALA A 254 -13.59 -8.79 1.74
CA ALA A 254 -12.30 -8.11 1.73
C ALA A 254 -12.44 -6.60 1.94
N LEU A 255 -11.46 -6.02 2.62
CA LEU A 255 -11.27 -4.58 2.77
C LEU A 255 -9.82 -4.26 2.43
N ARG A 256 -9.59 -3.06 1.88
CA ARG A 256 -8.25 -2.51 1.62
C ARG A 256 -8.33 -0.99 1.70
N ASP A 257 -7.36 -0.34 2.29
CA ASP A 257 -7.21 1.12 2.23
C ASP A 257 -6.29 1.51 1.06
N PRO A 258 -6.75 2.36 0.13
CA PRO A 258 -6.01 2.67 -1.09
C PRO A 258 -4.96 3.76 -0.86
N THR A 259 -3.91 3.42 -0.09
CA THR A 259 -2.76 4.27 0.22
C THR A 259 -1.81 4.37 -0.98
N ARG A 260 -0.58 3.85 -0.93
CA ARG A 260 0.37 3.90 -2.06
C ARG A 260 -0.16 3.10 -3.24
N GLY A 261 -0.05 3.70 -4.44
CA GLY A 261 -0.63 3.14 -5.66
C GLY A 261 -2.15 3.30 -5.78
N GLY A 262 -2.80 3.89 -4.78
CA GLY A 262 -4.21 4.29 -4.82
C GLY A 262 -5.19 3.11 -4.97
N LEU A 263 -6.40 3.45 -5.43
CA LEU A 263 -7.47 2.49 -5.65
C LEU A 263 -7.11 1.45 -6.72
N GLY A 264 -6.38 1.86 -7.76
CA GLY A 264 -5.95 0.97 -8.84
C GLY A 264 -5.09 -0.18 -8.32
N THR A 265 -4.07 0.10 -7.50
CA THR A 265 -3.24 -0.95 -6.89
C THR A 265 -4.06 -1.81 -5.92
N ALA A 266 -4.81 -1.19 -5.00
CA ALA A 266 -5.62 -1.91 -4.02
C ALA A 266 -6.56 -2.94 -4.68
N LEU A 267 -7.23 -2.57 -5.77
CA LEU A 267 -8.11 -3.48 -6.50
C LEU A 267 -7.35 -4.63 -7.18
N ASN A 268 -6.18 -4.35 -7.76
CA ASN A 268 -5.37 -5.37 -8.42
C ASN A 268 -4.80 -6.37 -7.40
N GLU A 269 -4.38 -5.92 -6.23
CA GLU A 269 -3.93 -6.81 -5.14
C GLU A 269 -5.04 -7.77 -4.71
N ILE A 270 -6.26 -7.27 -4.52
CA ILE A 270 -7.41 -8.13 -4.17
C ILE A 270 -7.76 -9.09 -5.30
N ALA A 271 -7.83 -8.61 -6.55
CA ALA A 271 -8.13 -9.43 -7.72
C ALA A 271 -7.11 -10.56 -7.88
N ALA A 272 -5.82 -10.25 -7.76
CA ALA A 272 -4.74 -11.23 -7.86
C ALA A 272 -4.80 -12.25 -6.71
N ALA A 273 -5.04 -11.80 -5.48
CA ALA A 273 -5.07 -12.67 -4.31
C ALA A 273 -6.29 -13.62 -4.29
N SER A 274 -7.46 -13.18 -4.76
CA SER A 274 -8.65 -14.03 -4.81
C SER A 274 -8.82 -14.81 -6.11
N GLY A 275 -8.14 -14.40 -7.17
CA GLY A 275 -8.30 -14.96 -8.51
C GLY A 275 -9.61 -14.56 -9.19
N THR A 276 -10.33 -13.56 -8.67
CA THR A 276 -11.52 -12.99 -9.32
C THR A 276 -11.13 -11.89 -10.31
N GLY A 277 -11.97 -11.65 -11.33
CA GLY A 277 -11.91 -10.40 -12.08
C GLY A 277 -12.68 -9.29 -11.36
N VAL A 278 -12.32 -8.03 -11.60
CA VAL A 278 -13.03 -6.86 -11.08
C VAL A 278 -13.40 -5.91 -12.22
N VAL A 279 -14.67 -5.53 -12.30
CA VAL A 279 -15.18 -4.57 -13.29
C VAL A 279 -15.65 -3.31 -12.60
N LEU A 280 -15.01 -2.18 -12.90
CA LEU A 280 -15.40 -0.85 -12.42
C LEU A 280 -16.30 -0.12 -13.43
N ASP A 281 -17.18 0.73 -12.93
CA ASP A 281 -17.80 1.81 -13.69
C ASP A 281 -17.01 3.10 -13.45
N GLU A 282 -16.27 3.55 -14.46
CA GLU A 282 -15.42 4.73 -14.35
C GLU A 282 -16.22 6.01 -14.02
N ARG A 283 -17.50 6.07 -14.41
CA ARG A 283 -18.38 7.22 -14.10
C ARG A 283 -18.87 7.21 -12.66
N ALA A 284 -18.86 6.07 -12.00
CA ALA A 284 -19.28 5.94 -10.61
C ALA A 284 -18.18 6.33 -9.61
N LEU A 285 -16.93 6.43 -10.07
CA LEU A 285 -15.79 6.80 -9.24
C LEU A 285 -15.97 8.23 -8.66
N PRO A 286 -15.91 8.40 -7.33
CA PRO A 286 -16.13 9.69 -6.69
C PRO A 286 -14.86 10.54 -6.74
N VAL A 287 -14.52 11.11 -7.91
CA VAL A 287 -13.37 12.03 -8.05
C VAL A 287 -13.87 13.48 -8.01
N PRO A 288 -13.53 14.29 -6.99
CA PRO A 288 -13.91 15.69 -6.96
C PRO A 288 -13.32 16.47 -8.13
N GLU A 289 -14.02 17.49 -8.61
CA GLU A 289 -13.58 18.31 -9.75
C GLU A 289 -12.20 18.92 -9.54
N ALA A 290 -11.91 19.43 -8.34
CA ALA A 290 -10.60 19.98 -8.00
C ALA A 290 -9.48 18.92 -8.09
N VAL A 291 -9.75 17.69 -7.64
CA VAL A 291 -8.80 16.56 -7.75
C VAL A 291 -8.61 16.17 -9.21
N SER A 292 -9.70 16.05 -9.98
CA SER A 292 -9.67 15.73 -11.41
C SER A 292 -8.88 16.77 -12.21
N ALA A 293 -9.11 18.06 -11.94
CA ALA A 293 -8.39 19.16 -12.58
C ALA A 293 -6.90 19.15 -12.22
N ALA A 294 -6.56 18.93 -10.95
CA ALA A 294 -5.18 18.81 -10.50
C ALA A 294 -4.46 17.63 -11.16
N CYS A 295 -5.10 16.45 -11.17
CA CYS A 295 -4.55 15.25 -11.79
C CYS A 295 -4.37 15.46 -13.30
N GLY A 296 -5.35 16.05 -13.98
CA GLY A 296 -5.26 16.37 -15.40
C GLY A 296 -4.13 17.35 -15.73
N PHE A 297 -3.91 18.36 -14.89
CA PHE A 297 -2.79 19.30 -15.03
C PHE A 297 -1.44 18.64 -14.80
N LEU A 298 -1.34 17.74 -13.82
CA LEU A 298 -0.11 17.04 -13.44
C LEU A 298 0.18 15.79 -14.28
N GLY A 299 -0.76 15.37 -15.15
CA GLY A 299 -0.66 14.13 -15.92
C GLY A 299 -0.79 12.86 -15.07
N LEU A 300 -1.51 12.95 -13.94
CA LEU A 300 -1.76 11.84 -13.02
C LEU A 300 -3.14 11.23 -13.30
N ASP A 301 -3.29 9.94 -13.00
CA ASP A 301 -4.61 9.28 -12.96
C ASP A 301 -5.06 9.19 -11.49
N PRO A 302 -6.23 9.76 -11.13
CA PRO A 302 -6.76 9.74 -9.76
C PRO A 302 -6.86 8.34 -9.13
N LEU A 303 -6.99 7.29 -9.94
CA LEU A 303 -7.01 5.91 -9.45
C LEU A 303 -5.72 5.51 -8.76
N TYR A 304 -4.57 6.09 -9.10
CA TYR A 304 -3.28 5.76 -8.51
C TYR A 304 -2.77 6.80 -7.51
N VAL A 305 -3.59 7.80 -7.20
CA VAL A 305 -3.29 8.82 -6.19
C VAL A 305 -3.68 8.30 -4.81
N ALA A 306 -2.75 8.43 -3.86
CA ALA A 306 -2.92 7.92 -2.50
C ALA A 306 -4.06 8.60 -1.72
N ASN A 307 -4.67 7.81 -0.84
CA ASN A 307 -5.75 8.18 0.07
C ASN A 307 -5.38 7.72 1.48
N GLU A 308 -5.67 8.53 2.49
CA GLU A 308 -5.23 8.27 3.89
C GLU A 308 -6.41 8.16 4.87
N GLY A 309 -7.63 8.16 4.34
CA GLY A 309 -8.88 7.97 5.09
C GLY A 309 -9.99 7.45 4.21
N ARG A 310 -9.65 6.54 3.30
CA ARG A 310 -10.59 5.80 2.45
C ARG A 310 -10.36 4.32 2.57
N LEU A 311 -11.40 3.56 2.25
CA LEU A 311 -11.32 2.13 2.06
C LEU A 311 -12.11 1.74 0.82
N VAL A 312 -11.72 0.61 0.23
CA VAL A 312 -12.51 -0.16 -0.72
C VAL A 312 -12.97 -1.46 -0.06
N ALA A 313 -14.22 -1.82 -0.27
CA ALA A 313 -14.86 -2.97 0.32
C ALA A 313 -15.46 -3.89 -0.75
N PHE A 314 -15.25 -5.19 -0.57
CA PHE A 314 -15.82 -6.27 -1.36
C PHE A 314 -16.89 -6.95 -0.50
N VAL A 315 -18.14 -6.81 -0.92
CA VAL A 315 -19.31 -7.10 -0.08
C VAL A 315 -20.23 -8.09 -0.79
N PRO A 316 -20.74 -9.12 -0.09
CA PRO A 316 -21.79 -9.99 -0.64
C PRO A 316 -22.95 -9.16 -1.20
N ARG A 317 -23.42 -9.51 -2.39
CA ARG A 317 -24.42 -8.72 -3.14
C ARG A 317 -25.69 -8.45 -2.34
N GLU A 318 -26.15 -9.43 -1.58
CA GLU A 318 -27.33 -9.34 -0.73
C GLU A 318 -27.15 -8.44 0.50
N ARG A 319 -25.91 -8.10 0.85
CA ARG A 319 -25.55 -7.19 1.96
C ARG A 319 -25.12 -5.81 1.49
N ALA A 320 -24.85 -5.62 0.20
CA ALA A 320 -24.32 -4.37 -0.35
C ALA A 320 -25.13 -3.12 0.05
N GLU A 321 -26.47 -3.16 -0.06
CA GLU A 321 -27.33 -2.03 0.32
C GLU A 321 -27.27 -1.70 1.82
N ALA A 322 -27.24 -2.73 2.68
CA ALA A 322 -27.17 -2.55 4.12
C ALA A 322 -25.81 -1.96 4.54
N VAL A 323 -24.72 -2.45 3.95
CA VAL A 323 -23.37 -1.93 4.18
C VAL A 323 -23.24 -0.50 3.66
N LEU A 324 -23.72 -0.23 2.44
CA LEU A 324 -23.69 1.12 1.87
C LEU A 324 -24.46 2.14 2.74
N ALA A 325 -25.63 1.74 3.26
CA ALA A 325 -26.40 2.57 4.19
C ALA A 325 -25.64 2.82 5.50
N ALA A 326 -25.00 1.80 6.07
CA ALA A 326 -24.19 1.92 7.27
C ALA A 326 -22.97 2.83 7.06
N MET A 327 -22.29 2.71 5.91
CA MET A 327 -21.18 3.58 5.54
C MET A 327 -21.64 5.04 5.44
N ARG A 328 -22.75 5.30 4.74
CA ARG A 328 -23.28 6.66 4.55
C ARG A 328 -23.77 7.32 5.84
N ALA A 329 -24.14 6.53 6.85
CA ALA A 329 -24.50 7.03 8.17
C ALA A 329 -23.28 7.43 9.03
N HIS A 330 -22.08 7.03 8.64
CA HIS A 330 -20.83 7.34 9.33
C HIS A 330 -20.12 8.54 8.68
N PRO A 331 -19.55 9.50 9.43
CA PRO A 331 -18.94 10.70 8.83
C PRO A 331 -17.86 10.40 7.79
N GLN A 332 -16.97 9.44 8.07
CA GLN A 332 -15.89 9.01 7.17
C GLN A 332 -16.40 8.22 5.94
N GLY A 333 -17.64 7.73 5.97
CA GLY A 333 -18.28 6.97 4.89
C GLY A 333 -19.42 7.71 4.18
N ALA A 334 -19.65 8.99 4.51
CA ALA A 334 -20.80 9.75 4.01
C ALA A 334 -20.86 9.84 2.48
N GLY A 335 -19.69 9.80 1.83
CA GLY A 335 -19.54 9.80 0.36
C GLY A 335 -19.53 8.42 -0.27
N ALA A 336 -19.87 7.35 0.46
CA ALA A 336 -19.71 5.99 -0.03
C ALA A 336 -20.57 5.71 -1.27
N VAL A 337 -19.99 4.99 -2.23
CA VAL A 337 -20.60 4.69 -3.53
C VAL A 337 -20.16 3.33 -4.05
N VAL A 338 -21.08 2.62 -4.69
CA VAL A 338 -20.77 1.39 -5.43
C VAL A 338 -20.04 1.78 -6.71
N VAL A 339 -18.86 1.23 -6.93
CA VAL A 339 -18.00 1.56 -8.07
C VAL A 339 -17.84 0.39 -9.05
N GLY A 340 -18.27 -0.81 -8.69
CA GLY A 340 -18.06 -1.99 -9.52
C GLY A 340 -18.55 -3.29 -8.89
N GLU A 341 -18.13 -4.40 -9.50
CA GLU A 341 -18.44 -5.76 -9.06
C GLU A 341 -17.29 -6.72 -9.38
N CYS A 342 -17.18 -7.79 -8.59
CA CYS A 342 -16.36 -8.95 -8.93
C CYS A 342 -17.06 -9.83 -9.96
N VAL A 343 -16.30 -10.37 -10.92
CA VAL A 343 -16.79 -11.19 -12.03
C VAL A 343 -15.89 -12.41 -12.24
N GLU A 344 -16.43 -13.43 -12.94
CA GLU A 344 -15.65 -14.61 -13.35
C GLU A 344 -14.66 -14.30 -14.50
N ASP A 345 -14.97 -13.31 -15.34
CA ASP A 345 -14.16 -12.93 -16.48
C ASP A 345 -12.84 -12.26 -16.06
N HIS A 346 -11.75 -12.55 -16.77
CA HIS A 346 -10.42 -11.96 -16.53
C HIS A 346 -9.93 -12.13 -15.07
N PRO A 347 -9.78 -13.38 -14.60
CA PRO A 347 -9.33 -13.66 -13.23
C PRO A 347 -7.98 -12.99 -12.94
N GLY A 348 -7.87 -12.31 -11.79
CA GLY A 348 -6.66 -11.60 -11.41
C GLY A 348 -6.49 -10.22 -12.05
N MET A 349 -7.48 -9.72 -12.78
CA MET A 349 -7.40 -8.43 -13.48
C MET A 349 -8.52 -7.47 -13.10
N VAL A 350 -8.19 -6.17 -13.17
CA VAL A 350 -9.15 -5.07 -13.02
C VAL A 350 -9.38 -4.40 -14.37
N VAL A 351 -10.65 -4.24 -14.75
CA VAL A 351 -11.06 -3.51 -15.95
C VAL A 351 -12.05 -2.40 -15.59
N ALA A 352 -11.97 -1.26 -16.27
CA ALA A 352 -12.91 -0.16 -16.11
C ALA A 352 -13.76 0.01 -17.37
N ARG A 353 -15.08 0.06 -17.20
CA ARG A 353 -16.04 0.48 -18.23
C ARG A 353 -15.98 2.00 -18.33
N THR A 354 -15.49 2.46 -19.47
CA THR A 354 -15.32 3.89 -19.76
C THR A 354 -16.66 4.57 -20.03
N GLY A 355 -16.68 5.90 -19.93
CA GLY A 355 -17.86 6.69 -20.30
C GLY A 355 -18.30 6.52 -21.76
N PHE A 356 -17.44 6.03 -22.65
CA PHE A 356 -17.76 5.79 -24.06
C PHE A 356 -18.28 4.38 -24.33
N GLY A 357 -18.46 3.55 -23.29
CA GLY A 357 -18.98 2.19 -23.39
C GLY A 357 -17.94 1.12 -23.76
N GLY A 358 -16.68 1.50 -23.96
CA GLY A 358 -15.55 0.58 -24.09
C GLY A 358 -14.97 0.18 -22.73
N THR A 359 -14.10 -0.83 -22.71
CA THR A 359 -13.35 -1.26 -21.52
C THR A 359 -11.88 -0.92 -21.66
N ARG A 360 -11.24 -0.56 -20.54
CA ARG A 360 -9.78 -0.44 -20.43
C ARG A 360 -9.28 -1.27 -19.26
N VAL A 361 -8.04 -1.75 -19.34
CA VAL A 361 -7.37 -2.38 -18.19
C VAL A 361 -6.94 -1.29 -17.21
N VAL A 362 -7.11 -1.56 -15.92
CA VAL A 362 -6.54 -0.78 -14.82
C VAL A 362 -5.36 -1.59 -14.30
N ASP A 363 -4.16 -1.30 -14.80
CA ASP A 363 -2.95 -2.08 -14.56
C ASP A 363 -2.24 -1.64 -13.26
N LEU A 364 -1.33 -2.47 -12.75
CA LEU A 364 -0.46 -2.06 -11.65
C LEU A 364 0.53 -0.99 -12.12
N PRO A 365 0.71 0.12 -11.38
CA PRO A 365 1.71 1.10 -11.72
C PRO A 365 3.12 0.49 -11.56
N LEU A 366 4.00 0.76 -12.52
CA LEU A 366 5.40 0.29 -12.47
C LEU A 366 6.16 0.80 -11.25
N GLY A 367 5.80 1.98 -10.72
CA GLY A 367 6.39 2.58 -9.53
C GLY A 367 5.57 3.77 -9.01
N GLU A 368 6.04 4.41 -7.93
CA GLU A 368 5.37 5.57 -7.33
C GLU A 368 5.22 6.71 -8.34
N GLN A 369 4.01 7.24 -8.49
CA GLN A 369 3.80 8.48 -9.25
C GLN A 369 4.22 9.72 -8.43
N LEU A 370 4.14 9.63 -7.11
CA LEU A 370 4.29 10.75 -6.19
C LEU A 370 5.23 10.39 -5.03
N PRO A 371 6.55 10.55 -5.15
CA PRO A 371 7.49 10.11 -4.11
C PRO A 371 7.20 10.75 -2.76
N ARG A 372 7.25 9.96 -1.68
CA ARG A 372 7.09 10.43 -0.29
C ARG A 372 5.70 11.01 -0.02
N ILE A 373 4.67 10.37 -0.56
CA ILE A 373 3.29 10.82 -0.37
C ILE A 373 2.81 10.57 1.07
N CYS A 374 3.26 9.49 1.70
CA CYS A 374 2.93 9.05 3.05
C CYS A 374 4.20 8.80 3.88
#